data_AF-A0A2V9WZW5-F1
#
_entry.id   AF-A0A2V9WZW5-F1
#
_cell.length_a   1.000
_cell.length_b   1.000
_cell.length_c   1.000
_cell.angle_alpha   90.00
_cell.angle_beta   90.00
_cell.angle_gamma   90.00
#
_symmetry.space_group_name_H-M   'P 1'
#
loop_
_entity.id
_entity.type
_entity.pdbx_description
1 polymer ?
#
loop_
_entity_poly.entity_id
_entity_poly.type
_entity_poly.pdbx_seq_one_letter_code
_entity_poly.pdbx_strand_id
1 'polypeptide(L)'
;MLVDRATGHLSQISLPNFDPTYSATSWYRDYISYCGLSEDGKTVYAIVAQVGRRKPILKKSVGEVKDDGKAAYECSTPTWQRQPVRVSFQSQEGQKLTFTVRGHAVDVVDDTAEEEGTE
;
A
#
# COMPACT_ATOMS: atom_id res chain seq x y z
N MET A 1 2.64 1.70 -15.30
CA MET A 1 3.33 2.29 -16.47
C MET A 1 4.15 3.47 -15.97
N LEU A 2 5.42 3.58 -16.34
CA LEU A 2 6.21 4.79 -16.14
C LEU A 2 6.25 5.58 -17.44
N VAL A 3 6.27 6.89 -17.29
CA VAL A 3 6.48 7.82 -18.39
C VAL A 3 7.71 8.62 -18.07
N ASP A 4 8.78 8.44 -18.84
CA ASP A 4 9.90 9.37 -18.87
C ASP A 4 9.45 10.61 -19.65
N ARG A 5 9.34 11.74 -18.95
CA ARG A 5 8.88 13.01 -19.56
C ARG A 5 9.94 13.69 -20.42
N ALA A 6 11.22 13.38 -20.22
CA ALA A 6 12.29 13.97 -21.00
C ALA A 6 12.40 13.31 -22.37
N THR A 7 12.20 11.99 -22.43
CA THR A 7 12.31 11.21 -23.67
C THR A 7 10.97 10.82 -24.29
N GLY A 8 9.87 10.95 -23.53
CA GLY A 8 8.56 10.42 -23.90
C GLY A 8 8.47 8.89 -23.80
N HIS A 9 9.51 8.22 -23.28
CA HIS A 9 9.58 6.78 -23.25
C HIS A 9 8.61 6.18 -22.22
N LEU A 10 7.80 5.24 -22.67
CA LEU A 10 6.85 4.49 -21.85
C LEU A 10 7.46 3.14 -21.50
N SER A 11 7.56 2.83 -20.20
CA SER A 11 8.02 1.52 -19.74
C SER A 11 6.99 0.84 -18.83
N GLN A 12 6.87 -0.48 -19.00
CA GLN A 12 6.06 -1.31 -18.13
C GLN A 12 6.82 -1.59 -16.84
N ILE A 13 6.16 -1.39 -15.69
CA ILE A 13 6.70 -1.80 -14.39
C ILE A 13 6.05 -3.13 -14.03
N SER A 14 6.86 -4.08 -13.56
CA SER A 14 6.37 -5.24 -12.86
C SER A 14 6.22 -4.91 -11.37
N LEU A 15 4.99 -4.93 -10.88
CA LEU A 15 4.69 -4.78 -9.46
C LEU A 15 4.44 -6.16 -8.86
N PRO A 16 5.20 -6.59 -7.84
CA PRO A 16 5.00 -7.90 -7.23
C PRO A 16 3.63 -7.98 -6.55
N ASN A 17 2.93 -9.11 -6.74
CA ASN A 17 1.65 -9.39 -6.09
C ASN A 17 0.52 -8.38 -6.40
N PHE A 18 0.66 -7.53 -7.42
CA PHE A 18 -0.34 -6.52 -7.78
C PHE A 18 -1.39 -7.09 -8.74
N ASP A 19 -2.66 -6.92 -8.40
CA ASP A 19 -3.81 -7.17 -9.28
C ASP A 19 -4.65 -5.88 -9.39
N PRO A 20 -4.81 -5.30 -10.61
CA PRO A 20 -5.56 -4.07 -10.82
C PRO A 20 -7.07 -4.23 -10.60
N THR A 21 -7.60 -5.46 -10.59
CA THR A 21 -9.01 -5.76 -10.31
C THR A 21 -9.30 -5.70 -8.81
N TYR A 22 -8.28 -5.87 -7.98
CA TYR A 22 -8.41 -6.00 -6.52
C TYR A 22 -7.95 -4.76 -5.75
N SER A 23 -7.04 -3.96 -6.32
CA SER A 23 -6.51 -2.79 -5.65
C SER A 23 -6.14 -1.68 -6.63
N ALA A 24 -6.30 -0.44 -6.17
CA ALA A 24 -5.77 0.72 -6.85
C ALA A 24 -4.35 1.06 -6.35
N THR A 25 -3.49 1.49 -7.27
CA THR A 25 -2.17 2.02 -6.92
C THR A 25 -2.24 3.50 -6.58
N SER A 26 -1.45 3.93 -5.60
CA SER A 26 -1.28 5.33 -5.23
C SER A 26 0.19 5.71 -5.26
N TRP A 27 0.49 6.93 -5.70
CA TRP A 27 1.85 7.37 -6.03
C TRP A 27 2.29 8.53 -5.15
N TYR A 28 3.55 8.48 -4.70
CA TYR A 28 4.24 9.61 -4.11
C TYR A 28 5.70 9.62 -4.54
N ARG A 29 6.08 10.61 -5.36
CA ARG A 29 7.42 10.71 -5.96
C ARG A 29 7.77 9.43 -6.73
N ASP A 30 8.78 8.69 -6.27
CA ASP A 30 9.25 7.42 -6.79
C ASP A 30 8.71 6.20 -6.02
N TYR A 31 7.80 6.41 -5.06
CA TYR A 31 7.11 5.34 -4.34
C TYR A 31 5.74 5.05 -4.93
N ILE A 32 5.39 3.77 -4.94
CA ILE A 32 4.09 3.23 -5.33
C ILE A 32 3.59 2.41 -4.15
N SER A 33 2.37 2.67 -3.72
CA SER A 33 1.69 1.91 -2.67
C SER A 33 0.43 1.25 -3.21
N TYR A 34 0.19 0.02 -2.79
CA TYR A 34 -0.98 -0.78 -3.17
C TYR A 34 -1.16 -1.94 -2.18
N CYS A 35 -2.30 -2.61 -2.26
CA CYS A 35 -2.46 -3.91 -1.60
C CYS A 35 -2.16 -5.04 -2.57
N GLY A 36 -1.36 -6.01 -2.13
CA GLY A 36 -1.09 -7.22 -2.90
C GLY A 36 -1.69 -8.45 -2.25
N LEU A 37 -1.90 -9.50 -3.04
CA LEU A 37 -2.37 -10.79 -2.56
C LEU A 37 -1.21 -11.80 -2.47
N SER A 38 -1.30 -12.76 -1.53
CA SER A 38 -0.44 -13.94 -1.56
C SER A 38 -0.65 -14.71 -2.86
N GLU A 39 0.32 -15.55 -3.21
CA GLU A 39 0.19 -16.47 -4.35
C GLU A 39 -1.02 -17.40 -4.17
N ASP A 40 -1.34 -17.74 -2.92
CA ASP A 40 -2.52 -18.54 -2.55
C ASP A 40 -3.83 -17.74 -2.58
N GLY A 41 -3.78 -16.41 -2.79
CA GLY A 41 -4.94 -15.52 -2.76
C GLY A 41 -5.56 -15.28 -1.39
N LYS A 42 -5.03 -15.89 -0.33
CA LYS A 42 -5.62 -15.88 1.02
C LYS A 42 -5.18 -14.71 1.88
N THR A 43 -3.97 -14.18 1.69
CA THR A 43 -3.41 -13.14 2.56
C THR A 43 -3.28 -11.84 1.81
N VAL A 44 -3.71 -10.75 2.43
CA VAL A 44 -3.60 -9.39 1.91
C VAL A 44 -2.38 -8.73 2.52
N TYR A 45 -1.57 -8.07 1.68
CA TYR A 45 -0.38 -7.34 2.07
C TYR A 45 -0.51 -5.86 1.74
N ALA A 46 -0.18 -4.99 2.68
CA ALA A 46 0.18 -3.60 2.37
C ALA A 46 1.60 -3.58 1.80
N ILE A 47 1.72 -3.07 0.56
CA ILE A 47 2.98 -3.02 -0.17
C ILE A 47 3.33 -1.57 -0.49
N VAL A 48 4.59 -1.22 -0.24
CA VAL A 48 5.21 0.01 -0.76
C VAL A 48 6.44 -0.41 -1.54
N ALA A 49 6.48 -0.06 -2.81
CA ALA A 49 7.59 -0.30 -3.70
C ALA A 49 8.23 1.03 -4.13
N GLN A 50 9.55 1.04 -4.26
CA GLN A 50 10.28 2.16 -4.84
C GLN A 50 10.63 1.82 -6.29
N VAL A 51 10.31 2.73 -7.21
CA VAL A 51 10.63 2.59 -8.63
C VAL A 51 12.14 2.44 -8.81
N GLY A 52 12.54 1.51 -9.68
CA GLY A 52 13.96 1.19 -9.93
C GLY A 52 14.56 0.21 -8.92
N ARG A 53 13.81 -0.22 -7.89
CA ARG A 53 14.23 -1.29 -6.97
C ARG A 53 13.51 -2.59 -7.27
N ARG A 54 14.24 -3.70 -7.09
CA ARG A 54 13.72 -5.06 -7.32
C ARG A 54 12.83 -5.58 -6.19
N LYS A 55 13.05 -5.11 -4.95
CA LYS A 55 12.29 -5.53 -3.77
C LYS A 55 11.44 -4.37 -3.24
N PRO A 56 10.22 -4.63 -2.75
CA PRO A 56 9.44 -3.62 -2.06
C PRO A 56 10.14 -3.19 -0.76
N ILE A 57 9.93 -1.94 -0.36
CA ILE A 57 10.44 -1.39 0.91
C ILE A 57 9.50 -1.70 2.08
N LEU A 58 8.23 -2.01 1.79
CA LEU A 58 7.26 -2.53 2.75
C LEU A 58 6.51 -3.70 2.13
N LYS A 59 6.39 -4.79 2.89
CA LYS A 59 5.42 -5.88 2.66
C LYS A 59 4.92 -6.35 4.02
N LYS A 60 3.76 -5.88 4.44
CA LYS A 60 3.16 -6.21 5.75
C LYS A 60 1.82 -6.89 5.54
N SER A 61 1.61 -8.05 6.17
CA SER A 61 0.30 -8.72 6.16
C SER A 61 -0.71 -7.85 6.92
N VAL A 62 -1.83 -7.52 6.28
CA VAL A 62 -2.88 -6.66 6.84
C VAL A 62 -4.19 -7.41 7.10
N GLY A 63 -4.37 -8.59 6.51
CA GLY A 63 -5.55 -9.41 6.74
C GLY A 63 -5.60 -10.64 5.84
N GLU A 64 -6.72 -11.35 5.90
CA GLU A 64 -7.02 -12.51 5.07
C GLU A 64 -8.29 -12.28 4.24
N VAL A 65 -8.34 -12.87 3.05
CA VAL A 65 -9.51 -12.83 2.16
C VAL A 65 -10.53 -13.84 2.67
N LYS A 66 -11.75 -13.39 3.00
CA LYS A 66 -12.85 -14.28 3.39
C LYS A 66 -13.43 -15.00 2.15
N ASP A 67 -13.78 -16.27 2.31
CA ASP A 67 -14.15 -17.24 1.26
C ASP A 67 -15.49 -16.97 0.54
N ASP A 68 -16.18 -15.87 0.84
CA ASP A 68 -17.59 -15.65 0.46
C ASP A 68 -17.80 -15.27 -1.03
N GLY A 69 -16.79 -15.43 -1.89
CA GLY A 69 -16.87 -15.10 -3.33
C GLY A 69 -17.08 -13.61 -3.65
N LYS A 70 -17.14 -12.76 -2.63
CA LYS A 70 -17.07 -11.30 -2.70
C LYS A 70 -15.66 -10.89 -2.29
N ALA A 71 -15.05 -9.92 -2.96
CA ALA A 71 -13.72 -9.41 -2.60
C ALA A 71 -13.77 -8.80 -1.19
N ALA A 72 -13.57 -9.63 -0.15
CA ALA A 72 -13.71 -9.24 1.26
C ALA A 72 -12.66 -8.23 1.73
N TYR A 73 -11.69 -7.91 0.86
CA TYR A 73 -10.63 -6.96 1.13
C TYR A 73 -10.36 -6.10 -0.12
N GLU A 74 -11.37 -5.39 -0.58
CA GLU A 74 -11.14 -4.29 -1.52
C GLU A 74 -10.39 -3.19 -0.76
N CYS A 75 -9.06 -3.22 -0.84
CA CYS A 75 -8.23 -2.19 -0.25
C CYS A 75 -8.57 -0.87 -0.93
N SER A 76 -9.08 0.06 -0.13
CA SER A 76 -9.19 1.46 -0.53
C SER A 76 -7.85 1.96 -1.06
N THR A 77 -7.91 2.95 -1.96
CA THR A 77 -6.70 3.54 -2.54
C THR A 77 -5.82 4.10 -1.43
N PRO A 78 -4.55 3.66 -1.28
CA PRO A 78 -3.70 4.14 -0.20
C PRO A 78 -3.51 5.66 -0.26
N THR A 79 -3.43 6.31 0.90
CA THR A 79 -3.35 7.77 0.99
C THR A 79 -1.98 8.22 1.48
N TRP A 80 -1.38 9.17 0.76
CA TRP A 80 -0.06 9.71 1.09
C TRP A 80 -0.16 11.06 1.80
N GLN A 81 0.56 11.20 2.91
CA GLN A 81 0.83 12.48 3.58
C GLN A 81 2.27 12.89 3.29
N ARG A 82 2.50 14.18 3.04
CA ARG A 82 3.81 14.68 2.58
C ARG A 82 4.77 15.01 3.72
N GLN A 83 4.26 15.49 4.86
CA GLN A 83 5.05 16.02 5.97
C GLN A 83 4.47 15.55 7.32
N PRO A 84 5.11 14.57 8.00
CA PRO A 84 6.17 13.70 7.48
C PRO A 84 5.64 12.78 6.35
N VAL A 85 6.54 12.18 5.57
CA VAL A 85 6.12 11.25 4.50
C VAL A 85 5.50 10.01 5.13
N ARG A 86 4.18 9.85 4.96
CA ARG A 86 3.43 8.71 5.47
C ARG A 86 2.51 8.15 4.40
N VAL A 87 2.24 6.86 4.48
CA VAL A 87 1.21 6.19 3.69
C VAL A 87 0.26 5.47 4.64
N SER A 88 -1.04 5.66 4.41
CA SER A 88 -2.08 4.96 5.15
C SER A 88 -2.83 3.99 4.24
N PHE A 89 -3.02 2.77 4.74
CA PHE A 89 -3.83 1.72 4.15
C PHE A 89 -5.07 1.56 5.02
N GLN A 90 -6.25 1.47 4.40
CA GLN A 90 -7.50 1.30 5.14
C GLN A 90 -8.24 0.08 4.60
N SER A 91 -8.59 -0.83 5.51
CA SER A 91 -9.44 -1.99 5.22
C SER A 91 -10.91 -1.59 5.13
N GLN A 92 -11.72 -2.46 4.53
CA GLN A 92 -13.16 -2.25 4.43
C GLN A 92 -13.84 -2.27 5.82
N GLU A 93 -13.25 -2.96 6.79
CA GLU A 93 -13.68 -3.02 8.20
C GLU A 93 -13.24 -1.78 9.01
N GLY A 94 -12.63 -0.78 8.36
CA GLY A 94 -12.26 0.49 8.99
C GLY A 94 -10.89 0.50 9.67
N GLN A 95 -10.18 -0.63 9.70
CA GLN A 95 -8.84 -0.69 10.26
C GLN A 95 -7.87 0.10 9.38
N LYS A 96 -7.26 1.14 9.95
CA LYS A 96 -6.29 1.99 9.29
C LYS A 96 -4.89 1.67 9.79
N LEU A 97 -3.98 1.41 8.87
CA LEU A 97 -2.57 1.17 9.15
C LEU A 97 -1.75 2.25 8.47
N THR A 98 -1.00 3.01 9.28
CA THR A 98 -0.16 4.11 8.78
C THR A 98 1.30 3.72 8.90
N PHE A 99 2.08 3.98 7.86
CA PHE A 99 3.52 3.74 7.84
C PHE A 99 4.26 5.03 7.50
N THR A 100 5.33 5.33 8.23
CA THR A 100 6.23 6.44 7.90
C THR A 100 7.32 5.93 6.97
N VAL A 101 7.52 6.61 5.84
CA VAL A 101 8.56 6.25 4.86
C VAL A 101 9.74 7.21 5.00
N ARG A 102 10.89 6.69 5.43
CA ARG A 102 12.14 7.44 5.63
C ARG A 102 13.23 6.90 4.71
N GLY A 103 13.34 7.47 3.51
CA GLY A 103 14.29 6.99 2.51
C GLY A 103 13.97 5.54 2.11
N HIS A 104 14.78 4.58 2.55
CA HIS A 104 14.56 3.15 2.27
C HIS A 104 13.97 2.38 3.46
N ALA A 105 13.84 3.02 4.63
CA ALA A 105 13.23 2.43 5.80
C ALA A 105 11.74 2.77 5.85
N VAL A 106 10.94 1.82 6.34
CA VAL A 106 9.52 2.02 6.59
C VAL A 106 9.24 1.61 8.04
N ASP A 107 8.77 2.57 8.83
CA ASP A 107 8.42 2.37 10.24
C ASP A 107 6.89 2.31 10.36
N VAL A 108 6.38 1.31 11.10
CA VAL A 108 4.96 1.22 11.42
C VAL A 108 4.61 2.32 12.42
N VAL A 109 3.57 3.10 12.12
CA VAL A 109 2.96 4.01 13.08
C VAL A 109 1.73 3.30 13.62
N ASP A 110 1.75 3.00 14.90
CA ASP A 110 0.57 2.49 15.58
C ASP A 110 -0.41 3.66 15.79
N ASP A 111 -1.62 3.56 15.22
CA ASP A 111 -2.69 4.54 15.37
C ASP A 111 -3.60 4.19 16.58
N THR A 112 -3.18 3.29 17.49
CA THR A 112 -3.88 3.10 18.78
C THR A 112 -3.39 4.12 19.82
N ALA A 113 -3.80 5.38 19.63
CA ALA A 113 -3.80 6.37 20.70
C ALA A 113 -5.06 7.25 20.57
N GLU A 114 -6.01 6.93 21.46
CA GLU A 114 -6.92 7.84 22.16
C GLU A 114 -8.17 8.35 21.41
N GLU A 115 -9.24 7.54 21.46
CA GLU A 115 -10.54 8.06 21.89
C GLU A 115 -10.73 7.72 23.39
N GLU A 116 -11.30 8.69 24.12
CA GLU A 116 -11.73 8.72 25.53
C GLU A 116 -10.80 9.37 26.57
N GLY A 117 -11.28 10.50 27.10
CA GLY A 117 -10.74 11.20 28.27
C GLY A 117 -11.34 12.60 28.47
N THR A 118 -12.67 12.71 28.48
CA THR A 118 -13.36 13.86 29.11
C THR A 118 -13.43 13.57 30.60
N GLU A 119 -12.80 14.40 31.44
CA GLU A 119 -13.34 14.92 32.72
C GLU A 119 -12.47 16.08 33.23
#